data_AF-A0A846PQH2-F1
#
_entry.id   AF-A0A846PQH2-F1
#
_cell.length_a   1.000
_cell.length_b   1.000
_cell.length_c   1.000
_cell.angle_alpha   90.00
_cell.angle_beta   90.00
_cell.angle_gamma   90.00
#
_symmetry.space_group_name_H-M   'P 1'
#
loop_
_entity.id
_entity.type
_entity.pdbx_description
1 polymer ?
#
loop_
_entity_poly.entity_id
_entity_poly.type
_entity_poly.pdbx_seq_one_letter_code
_entity_poly.pdbx_strand_id
1 'polypeptide(L)'
;MIIAAISDLDPLGFDLDPFWEMIKRTKQPDLFLLGGDIYEYRSPEIYGLIIDFLKLRKWKCPIVAVFGNREFDEDRDDIRKTCKKRITFLEEQSIELKIKNKKVGIVGTEGSLDIPTWWQWKNIPGIKKSYDKNREKVKKLLKNLKTDIKILLMHYAPTYKTLKGEEREIYGVLGSKKYEKILIETRPDFAVHGHAHYGIPLAFVGPVPVFNVCFTINRKIVEIDTNNLPKGGLAKFVK
;
A
#
# COMPACT_ATOMS: atom_id res chain seq x y z
N MET A 1 -17.62 -1.23 4.44
CA MET A 1 -17.29 0.01 3.68
C MET A 1 -16.42 -0.45 2.53
N ILE A 2 -16.53 0.19 1.36
CA ILE A 2 -15.77 -0.26 0.18
C ILE A 2 -14.51 0.58 0.06
N ILE A 3 -13.36 -0.08 0.15
CA ILE A 3 -12.04 0.54 -0.01
C ILE A 3 -11.48 0.09 -1.35
N ALA A 4 -11.13 1.05 -2.21
CA ALA A 4 -10.40 0.79 -3.45
C ALA A 4 -8.90 0.84 -3.16
N ALA A 5 -8.12 -0.09 -3.70
CA ALA A 5 -6.67 -0.11 -3.56
C ALA A 5 -5.98 -0.53 -4.86
N ILE A 6 -4.85 0.11 -5.17
CA ILE A 6 -3.99 -0.24 -6.31
C ILE A 6 -2.55 0.24 -6.07
N SER A 7 -1.58 -0.41 -6.71
CA SER A 7 -0.18 -0.02 -6.78
C SER A 7 0.45 -0.47 -8.09
N ASP A 8 1.69 -0.05 -8.35
CA ASP A 8 2.52 -0.56 -9.45
C ASP A 8 1.82 -0.41 -10.80
N LEU A 9 1.44 0.83 -11.13
CA LEU A 9 0.81 1.14 -12.42
C LEU A 9 1.82 1.13 -13.58
N ASP A 10 3.09 1.34 -13.27
CA ASP A 10 4.19 1.50 -14.22
C ASP A 10 4.78 0.23 -14.89
N PRO A 11 4.90 -0.98 -14.28
CA PRO A 11 5.90 -1.99 -14.68
C PRO A 11 5.87 -2.56 -16.11
N LEU A 12 4.89 -2.19 -16.94
CA LEU A 12 4.69 -2.73 -18.30
C LEU A 12 4.65 -1.66 -19.40
N GLY A 13 5.02 -0.40 -19.10
CA GLY A 13 4.69 0.74 -19.94
C GLY A 13 3.23 1.11 -19.69
N PHE A 14 3.02 2.20 -18.97
CA PHE A 14 1.69 2.56 -18.51
C PHE A 14 0.87 3.07 -19.68
N ASP A 15 0.12 2.16 -20.30
CA ASP A 15 -1.02 2.58 -21.09
C ASP A 15 -2.06 3.16 -20.13
N LEU A 16 -2.17 4.48 -20.17
CA LEU A 16 -3.14 5.27 -19.43
C LEU A 16 -4.57 4.76 -19.72
N ASP A 17 -4.84 4.23 -20.91
CA ASP A 17 -6.18 3.84 -21.35
C ASP A 17 -6.78 2.66 -20.53
N PRO A 18 -6.08 1.53 -20.33
CA PRO A 18 -6.50 0.47 -19.41
C PRO A 18 -6.82 0.97 -17.99
N PHE A 19 -5.98 1.86 -17.45
CA PHE A 19 -6.21 2.44 -16.13
C PHE A 19 -7.48 3.30 -16.12
N TRP A 20 -7.69 4.10 -17.16
CA TRP A 20 -8.89 4.91 -17.30
C TRP A 20 -10.15 4.07 -17.44
N GLU A 21 -10.15 3.04 -18.28
CA GLU A 21 -11.28 2.13 -18.43
C GLU A 21 -11.64 1.45 -17.11
N MET A 22 -10.63 1.09 -16.32
CA MET A 22 -10.84 0.52 -14.99
C MET A 22 -11.48 1.53 -14.02
N ILE A 23 -11.00 2.77 -13.94
CA ILE A 23 -11.65 3.79 -13.08
C ILE A 23 -13.06 4.10 -13.59
N LYS A 24 -13.31 4.11 -14.91
CA LYS A 24 -14.65 4.31 -15.49
C LYS A 24 -15.65 3.25 -15.01
N ARG A 25 -15.20 2.00 -14.86
CA ARG A 25 -16.04 0.87 -14.42
C ARG A 25 -16.18 0.78 -12.90
N THR A 26 -15.26 1.39 -12.16
CA THR A 26 -15.24 1.35 -10.70
C THR A 26 -16.32 2.27 -10.12
N LYS A 27 -17.07 1.78 -9.13
CA LYS A 27 -18.02 2.63 -8.37
C LYS A 27 -17.24 3.49 -7.39
N GLN A 28 -17.79 4.65 -7.01
CA GLN A 28 -17.12 5.52 -6.04
C GLN A 28 -16.87 4.76 -4.72
N PRO A 29 -15.59 4.59 -4.31
CA PRO A 29 -15.27 3.95 -3.04
C PRO A 29 -15.46 4.93 -1.87
N ASP A 30 -15.45 4.39 -0.66
CA ASP A 30 -15.46 5.17 0.58
C ASP A 30 -14.07 5.73 0.92
N LEU A 31 -13.02 5.05 0.47
CA LEU A 31 -11.60 5.39 0.64
C LEU A 31 -10.81 4.81 -0.54
N PHE A 32 -9.84 5.56 -1.05
CA PHE A 32 -8.91 5.09 -2.07
C PHE A 32 -7.49 4.99 -1.47
N LEU A 33 -6.85 3.83 -1.58
CA LEU A 33 -5.46 3.58 -1.19
C LEU A 33 -4.55 3.45 -2.41
N LEU A 34 -3.41 4.16 -2.41
CA LEU A 34 -2.35 4.04 -3.41
C LEU A 34 -1.09 3.46 -2.76
N GLY A 35 -0.66 2.28 -3.22
CA GLY A 35 0.45 1.53 -2.65
C GLY A 35 1.82 1.81 -3.26
N GLY A 36 2.06 3.00 -3.82
CA GLY A 36 3.33 3.38 -4.45
C GLY A 36 3.52 2.86 -5.88
N ASP A 37 4.61 3.28 -6.52
CA ASP A 37 4.97 2.99 -7.91
C ASP A 37 3.84 3.33 -8.91
N ILE A 38 3.33 4.54 -8.74
CA ILE A 38 2.36 5.19 -9.64
C ILE A 38 3.11 5.98 -10.75
N TYR A 39 4.43 6.11 -10.60
CA TYR A 39 5.28 7.13 -11.20
C TYR A 39 6.10 6.64 -12.39
N GLU A 40 5.54 6.78 -13.60
CA GLU A 40 6.23 6.54 -14.87
C GLU A 40 7.21 7.67 -15.21
N TYR A 41 8.41 7.32 -15.69
CA TYR A 41 9.44 8.24 -16.26
C TYR A 41 9.85 9.46 -15.44
N ARG A 42 9.70 9.42 -14.11
CA ARG A 42 9.93 10.59 -13.27
C ARG A 42 9.04 11.80 -13.59
N SER A 43 7.79 11.56 -13.93
CA SER A 43 6.81 12.61 -14.26
C SER A 43 5.77 12.78 -13.13
N PRO A 44 5.89 13.79 -12.25
CA PRO A 44 4.89 14.08 -11.22
C PRO A 44 3.49 14.33 -11.79
N GLU A 45 3.41 14.73 -13.06
CA GLU A 45 2.20 15.02 -13.82
C GLU A 45 1.20 13.86 -13.81
N ILE A 46 1.67 12.61 -13.72
CA ILE A 46 0.78 11.43 -13.68
C ILE A 46 -0.17 11.45 -12.49
N TYR A 47 0.29 11.94 -11.33
CA TYR A 47 -0.58 12.15 -10.18
C TYR A 47 -1.61 13.26 -10.45
N GLY A 48 -1.23 14.29 -11.21
CA GLY A 48 -2.14 15.33 -11.68
C GLY A 48 -3.26 14.74 -12.54
N LEU A 49 -2.91 13.88 -13.50
CA LEU A 49 -3.88 13.18 -14.36
C LEU A 49 -4.84 12.30 -13.55
N ILE A 50 -4.31 11.53 -12.59
CA ILE A 50 -5.14 10.72 -11.68
C ILE A 50 -6.12 11.63 -10.93
N ILE A 51 -5.65 12.74 -10.38
CA ILE A 51 -6.49 13.70 -9.65
C ILE A 51 -7.57 14.28 -10.55
N ASP A 52 -7.23 14.72 -11.76
CA ASP A 52 -8.18 15.32 -12.69
C ASP A 52 -9.23 14.31 -13.14
N PHE A 53 -8.84 13.05 -13.35
CA PHE A 53 -9.79 11.99 -13.64
C PHE A 53 -10.75 11.74 -12.49
N LEU A 54 -10.24 11.67 -11.26
CA LEU A 54 -11.07 11.50 -10.08
C LEU A 54 -12.04 12.68 -9.88
N LYS A 55 -11.64 13.91 -10.26
CA LYS A 55 -12.56 15.07 -10.34
C LYS A 55 -13.62 14.89 -11.41
N LEU A 56 -13.27 14.42 -12.61
CA LEU A 56 -14.25 14.14 -13.69
C LEU A 56 -15.30 13.11 -13.24
N ARG A 57 -14.87 12.10 -12.48
CA ARG A 57 -15.76 11.10 -11.85
C ARG A 57 -16.58 11.64 -10.67
N LYS A 58 -16.33 12.89 -10.25
CA LYS A 58 -16.94 13.53 -9.07
C LYS A 58 -16.72 12.74 -7.77
N TRP A 59 -15.63 11.97 -7.68
CA TRP A 59 -15.33 11.18 -6.49
C TRP A 59 -14.84 12.08 -5.35
N LYS A 60 -15.55 12.00 -4.23
CA LYS A 60 -15.29 12.81 -3.02
C LYS A 60 -14.56 12.06 -1.91
N CYS A 61 -14.19 10.80 -2.15
CA CYS A 61 -13.53 10.00 -1.13
C CYS A 61 -12.10 10.52 -0.84
N PRO A 62 -11.62 10.37 0.40
CA PRO A 62 -10.21 10.59 0.73
C PRO A 62 -9.34 9.62 -0.08
N ILE A 63 -8.14 10.10 -0.45
CA ILE A 63 -7.11 9.28 -1.10
C ILE A 63 -5.88 9.31 -0.19
N VAL A 64 -5.43 8.13 0.21
CA VAL A 64 -4.25 7.95 1.07
C VAL A 64 -3.23 7.14 0.30
N ALA A 65 -2.00 7.60 0.29
CA ALA A 65 -0.92 7.02 -0.49
C ALA A 65 0.31 6.75 0.38
N VAL A 66 1.13 5.82 -0.07
CA VAL A 66 2.53 5.71 0.31
C VAL A 66 3.37 5.84 -0.96
N PHE A 67 4.62 6.27 -0.81
CA PHE A 67 5.58 6.20 -1.90
C PHE A 67 6.08 4.77 -2.05
N GLY A 68 6.38 4.40 -3.30
CA GLY A 68 7.13 3.22 -3.64
C GLY A 68 8.59 3.54 -3.90
N ASN A 69 9.30 2.54 -4.42
CA ASN A 69 10.74 2.64 -4.62
C ASN A 69 11.14 3.42 -5.88
N ARG A 70 10.17 3.73 -6.75
CA ARG A 70 10.38 4.54 -7.95
C ARG A 70 10.09 6.02 -7.74
N GLU A 71 9.35 6.38 -6.70
CA GLU A 71 9.21 7.77 -6.25
C GLU A 71 10.40 8.18 -5.35
N PHE A 72 11.49 8.59 -6.02
CA PHE A 72 12.73 9.03 -5.37
C PHE A 72 12.51 10.20 -4.42
N ASP A 73 13.29 10.26 -3.34
CA ASP A 73 13.19 11.30 -2.30
C ASP A 73 13.24 12.73 -2.86
N GLU A 74 14.07 12.96 -3.88
CA GLU A 74 14.23 14.24 -4.58
C GLU A 74 12.94 14.71 -5.27
N ASP A 75 12.10 13.76 -5.70
CA ASP A 75 10.88 14.03 -6.47
C ASP A 75 9.63 14.12 -5.56
N ARG A 76 9.70 13.62 -4.32
CA ARG A 76 8.54 13.49 -3.41
C ARG A 76 7.87 14.83 -3.11
N ASP A 77 8.65 15.89 -2.94
CA ASP A 77 8.11 17.23 -2.69
C ASP A 77 7.34 17.77 -3.90
N ASP A 78 7.83 17.53 -5.11
CA ASP A 78 7.16 17.97 -6.33
C ASP A 78 5.91 17.13 -6.61
N ILE A 79 5.94 15.83 -6.36
CA ILE A 79 4.74 14.98 -6.37
C ILE A 79 3.68 15.52 -5.41
N ARG A 80 4.07 15.84 -4.16
CA ARG A 80 3.15 16.41 -3.16
C ARG A 80 2.55 17.74 -3.62
N LYS A 81 3.36 18.62 -4.22
CA LYS A 81 2.90 19.91 -4.77
C LYS A 81 1.90 19.69 -5.92
N THR A 82 2.22 18.83 -6.88
CA THR A 82 1.33 18.47 -8.00
C THR A 82 -0.01 17.93 -7.49
N CYS A 83 0.01 17.19 -6.39
CA CYS A 83 -1.19 16.65 -5.80
C CYS A 83 -2.12 17.68 -5.11
N LYS A 84 -1.66 18.91 -4.88
CA LYS A 84 -2.45 20.01 -4.26
C LYS A 84 -3.26 19.57 -3.03
N LYS A 85 -2.68 18.72 -2.17
CA LYS A 85 -3.31 18.12 -0.97
C LYS A 85 -4.55 17.23 -1.23
N ARG A 86 -4.86 16.87 -2.48
CA ARG A 86 -5.94 15.92 -2.82
C ARG A 86 -5.62 14.49 -2.40
N ILE A 87 -4.34 14.17 -2.30
CA ILE A 87 -3.78 12.89 -1.87
C ILE A 87 -2.98 13.12 -0.59
N THR A 88 -3.21 12.28 0.42
CA THR A 88 -2.44 12.28 1.67
C THR A 88 -1.37 11.20 1.61
N PHE A 89 -0.11 11.59 1.45
CA PHE A 89 1.02 10.66 1.48
C PHE A 89 1.54 10.46 2.91
N LEU A 90 1.71 9.20 3.31
CA LEU A 90 2.20 8.79 4.63
C LEU A 90 3.60 8.17 4.52
N GLU A 91 4.55 8.68 5.31
CA GLU A 91 5.93 8.17 5.40
C GLU A 91 6.27 7.84 6.85
N GLU A 92 6.04 6.58 7.23
CA GLU A 92 6.01 6.10 8.61
C GLU A 92 5.15 7.01 9.50
N GLN A 93 3.96 7.33 9.02
CA GLN A 93 2.99 8.21 9.67
C GLN A 93 1.64 7.50 9.77
N SER A 94 0.76 8.06 10.59
CA SER A 94 -0.61 7.60 10.68
C SER A 94 -1.60 8.74 10.50
N ILE A 95 -2.76 8.44 9.94
CA ILE A 95 -3.90 9.34 9.87
C ILE A 95 -5.15 8.63 10.40
N GLU A 96 -6.05 9.39 11.00
CA GLU A 96 -7.38 8.95 11.39
C GLU A 96 -8.41 9.73 10.56
N LEU A 97 -9.28 9.00 9.88
CA LEU A 97 -10.33 9.56 9.03
C LEU A 97 -11.70 9.17 9.58
N LYS A 98 -12.66 10.10 9.55
CA LYS A 98 -14.07 9.77 9.80
C LYS A 98 -14.74 9.52 8.46
N ILE A 99 -15.04 8.25 8.18
CA ILE A 99 -15.64 7.82 6.91
C ILE A 99 -16.98 7.17 7.24
N LYS A 100 -18.08 7.78 6.77
CA LYS A 100 -19.44 7.46 7.22
C LYS A 100 -19.49 7.56 8.76
N ASN A 101 -19.92 6.48 9.44
CA ASN A 101 -20.03 6.42 10.90
C ASN A 101 -18.86 5.65 11.55
N LYS A 102 -17.75 5.45 10.85
CA LYS A 102 -16.57 4.72 11.35
C LYS A 102 -15.34 5.61 11.37
N LYS A 103 -14.50 5.45 12.38
CA LYS A 103 -13.16 6.01 12.50
C LYS A 103 -12.17 5.02 11.89
N VAL A 104 -11.52 5.40 10.79
CA VAL A 104 -10.57 4.58 10.05
C VAL A 104 -9.16 5.09 10.32
N GLY A 105 -8.33 4.25 10.94
CA GLY A 105 -6.93 4.52 11.21
C GLY A 105 -6.05 3.86 10.16
N ILE A 106 -5.14 4.61 9.56
CA ILE A 106 -4.23 4.12 8.53
C ILE A 106 -2.81 4.43 8.98
N VAL A 107 -1.95 3.43 9.03
CA VAL A 107 -0.49 3.60 9.13
C VAL A 107 0.08 3.38 7.75
N GLY A 108 0.86 4.34 7.26
CA GLY A 108 1.53 4.27 5.96
C GLY A 108 3.04 4.35 6.07
N THR A 109 3.74 3.56 5.26
CA THR A 109 5.20 3.47 5.16
C THR A 109 5.56 2.93 3.78
N GLU A 110 6.69 3.29 3.21
CA GLU A 110 7.23 2.56 2.04
C GLU A 110 7.50 1.10 2.43
N GLY A 111 7.95 0.90 3.66
CA GLY A 111 8.22 -0.40 4.27
C GLY A 111 9.70 -0.59 4.53
N SER A 112 10.15 -1.85 4.48
CA SER A 112 11.56 -2.18 4.65
C SER A 112 11.87 -3.50 3.98
N LEU A 113 13.14 -3.68 3.64
CA LEU A 113 13.66 -4.88 3.04
C LEU A 113 14.46 -5.69 4.07
N ASP A 114 14.45 -7.03 3.94
CA ASP A 114 15.35 -7.88 4.72
C ASP A 114 16.78 -7.80 4.17
N ILE A 115 16.91 -7.60 2.86
CA ILE A 115 18.16 -7.39 2.14
C ILE A 115 18.01 -6.05 1.38
N PRO A 116 18.78 -5.01 1.72
CA PRO A 116 18.77 -3.77 0.93
C PRO A 116 19.19 -4.07 -0.52
N THR A 117 18.64 -3.34 -1.48
CA THR A 117 19.13 -3.41 -2.87
C THR A 117 20.59 -2.97 -2.92
N TRP A 118 21.32 -3.39 -3.97
CA TRP A 118 22.72 -2.99 -4.15
C TRP A 118 22.90 -1.46 -4.14
N TRP A 119 21.96 -0.74 -4.78
CA TRP A 119 21.96 0.72 -4.78
C TRP A 119 21.74 1.31 -3.38
N GLN A 120 20.76 0.81 -2.61
CA GLN A 120 20.51 1.29 -1.25
C GLN A 120 21.70 1.02 -0.33
N TRP A 121 22.32 -0.16 -0.45
CA TRP A 121 23.50 -0.50 0.34
C TRP A 121 24.67 0.43 0.06
N LYS A 122 24.88 0.82 -1.21
CA LYS A 122 25.96 1.71 -1.62
C LYS A 122 25.70 3.18 -1.29
N ASN A 123 24.45 3.64 -1.39
CA ASN A 123 24.12 5.08 -1.36
C ASN A 123 23.42 5.54 -0.08
N ILE A 124 22.91 4.63 0.77
CA ILE A 124 22.18 5.00 1.99
C ILE A 124 22.94 4.49 3.22
N PRO A 125 23.76 5.36 3.86
CA PRO A 125 24.48 5.01 5.08
C PRO A 125 23.55 4.51 6.18
N GLY A 126 23.82 3.31 6.70
CA GLY A 126 23.04 2.74 7.81
C GLY A 126 21.63 2.29 7.44
N ILE A 127 21.33 2.02 6.16
CA ILE A 127 20.00 1.59 5.68
C ILE A 127 19.35 0.49 6.53
N LYS A 128 20.10 -0.54 6.93
CA LYS A 128 19.57 -1.63 7.78
C LYS A 128 19.04 -1.12 9.13
N LYS A 129 19.75 -0.17 9.75
CA LYS A 129 19.34 0.48 11.00
C LYS A 129 18.11 1.36 10.78
N SER A 130 18.01 2.00 9.61
CA SER A 130 16.80 2.74 9.21
C SER A 130 15.59 1.82 9.13
N TYR A 131 15.72 0.67 8.48
CA TYR A 131 14.67 -0.34 8.42
C TYR A 131 14.23 -0.86 9.80
N ASP A 132 15.16 -1.10 10.72
CA ASP A 132 14.82 -1.48 12.09
C ASP A 132 14.01 -0.37 12.80
N LYS A 133 14.42 0.89 12.65
CA LYS A 133 13.68 2.04 13.20
C LYS A 133 12.29 2.20 12.59
N ASN A 134 12.16 2.03 11.28
CA ASN A 134 10.88 2.14 10.57
C ASN A 134 9.90 1.08 11.06
N ARG A 135 10.35 -0.17 11.22
CA ARG A 135 9.55 -1.25 11.82
C ARG A 135 9.06 -0.91 13.23
N GLU A 136 9.92 -0.41 14.10
CA GLU A 136 9.53 -0.01 15.45
C GLU A 136 8.53 1.17 15.45
N LYS A 137 8.72 2.14 14.56
CA LYS A 137 7.81 3.27 14.38
C LYS A 137 6.42 2.80 13.92
N VAL A 138 6.36 1.93 12.90
CA VAL A 138 5.11 1.33 12.39
C VAL A 138 4.40 0.55 13.50
N LYS A 139 5.14 -0.29 14.25
CA LYS A 139 4.59 -1.04 15.39
C LYS A 139 3.98 -0.11 16.44
N LYS A 140 4.66 0.98 16.80
CA LYS A 140 4.16 1.97 17.76
C LYS A 140 2.90 2.67 17.24
N LEU A 141 2.89 3.09 15.98
CA LEU A 141 1.72 3.74 15.35
C LEU A 141 0.50 2.82 15.34
N LEU A 142 0.67 1.56 14.93
CA LEU A 142 -0.41 0.57 14.92
C LEU A 142 -0.95 0.27 16.33
N LYS A 143 -0.10 0.25 17.36
CA LYS A 143 -0.55 0.08 18.76
C LYS A 143 -1.34 1.28 19.28
N ASN A 144 -0.98 2.48 18.84
CA ASN A 144 -1.58 3.72 19.33
C ASN A 144 -2.91 4.07 18.65
N LEU A 145 -3.19 3.53 17.46
CA LEU A 145 -4.47 3.73 16.78
C LEU A 145 -5.64 3.13 17.57
N LYS A 146 -6.57 4.01 17.97
CA LYS A 146 -7.87 3.68 18.59
C LYS A 146 -8.98 4.03 17.61
N THR A 147 -9.27 3.09 16.72
CA THR A 147 -10.12 3.26 15.53
C THR A 147 -10.95 2.01 15.28
N ASP A 148 -12.11 2.16 14.63
CA ASP A 148 -13.00 1.04 14.29
C ASP A 148 -12.43 0.12 13.22
N ILE A 149 -11.60 0.67 12.33
CA ILE A 149 -10.89 -0.06 11.28
C ILE A 149 -9.44 0.40 11.30
N LYS A 150 -8.49 -0.52 11.35
CA LYS A 150 -7.05 -0.28 11.37
C LYS A 150 -6.40 -0.90 10.14
N ILE A 151 -5.74 -0.08 9.34
CA ILE A 151 -5.13 -0.47 8.06
C ILE A 151 -3.62 -0.23 8.14
N LEU A 152 -2.84 -1.20 7.69
CA LEU A 152 -1.42 -0.98 7.36
C LEU A 152 -1.29 -0.87 5.83
N LEU A 153 -0.90 0.30 5.33
CA LEU A 153 -0.60 0.55 3.92
C LEU A 153 0.92 0.57 3.73
N MET A 154 1.42 -0.29 2.85
CA MET A 154 2.85 -0.40 2.54
C MET A 154 3.07 -0.40 1.03
N HIS A 155 4.30 -0.12 0.61
CA HIS A 155 4.72 -0.45 -0.76
C HIS A 155 5.36 -1.85 -0.78
N TYR A 156 6.46 -2.05 -0.05
CA TYR A 156 7.11 -3.36 0.05
C TYR A 156 6.28 -4.40 0.82
N ALA A 157 6.48 -5.67 0.51
CA ALA A 157 5.72 -6.75 1.11
C ALA A 157 6.01 -6.93 2.62
N PRO A 158 4.99 -6.96 3.50
CA PRO A 158 5.17 -7.20 4.94
C PRO A 158 5.34 -8.70 5.30
N THR A 159 5.27 -9.59 4.30
CA THR A 159 5.37 -11.04 4.46
C THR A 159 5.86 -11.68 3.17
N TYR A 160 6.59 -12.78 3.29
CA TYR A 160 6.96 -13.58 2.11
C TYR A 160 5.81 -14.42 1.58
N LYS A 161 4.72 -14.55 2.33
CA LYS A 161 3.58 -15.38 1.93
C LYS A 161 2.87 -14.82 0.70
N THR A 162 2.89 -13.51 0.49
CA THR A 162 2.34 -12.87 -0.72
C THR A 162 3.31 -12.90 -1.90
N LEU A 163 4.57 -13.31 -1.70
CA LEU A 163 5.60 -13.39 -2.74
C LEU A 163 5.58 -14.74 -3.48
N LYS A 164 4.63 -15.63 -3.20
CA LYS A 164 4.53 -16.92 -3.88
C LYS A 164 4.34 -16.70 -5.39
N GLY A 165 5.34 -17.09 -6.18
CA GLY A 165 5.39 -16.91 -7.63
C GLY A 165 6.57 -16.04 -8.08
N GLU A 166 7.12 -15.21 -7.18
CA GLU A 166 8.43 -14.58 -7.32
C GLU A 166 9.56 -15.61 -7.14
N GLU A 167 10.75 -15.30 -7.66
CA GLU A 167 11.98 -16.04 -7.38
C GLU A 167 12.34 -15.94 -5.90
N ARG A 168 12.68 -17.06 -5.26
CA ARG A 168 12.88 -17.09 -3.79
C ARG A 168 14.11 -16.30 -3.35
N GLU A 169 15.10 -16.25 -4.22
CA GLU A 169 16.38 -15.58 -4.06
C GLU A 169 16.19 -14.06 -3.86
N ILE A 170 15.13 -13.48 -4.44
CA ILE A 170 14.86 -12.05 -4.37
C ILE A 170 13.86 -11.65 -3.26
N TYR A 171 13.31 -12.60 -2.48
CA TYR A 171 12.31 -12.26 -1.45
C TYR A 171 12.81 -11.21 -0.47
N GLY A 172 14.10 -11.23 -0.13
CA GLY A 172 14.72 -10.27 0.77
C GLY A 172 14.74 -8.84 0.25
N VAL A 173 14.78 -8.64 -1.07
CA VAL A 173 14.77 -7.33 -1.71
C VAL A 173 13.36 -6.87 -2.11
N LEU A 174 12.35 -7.74 -2.01
CA LEU A 174 10.93 -7.40 -2.27
C LEU A 174 10.13 -7.02 -1.01
N GLY A 175 10.65 -7.36 0.17
CA GLY A 175 9.98 -7.09 1.43
C GLY A 175 10.71 -7.60 2.65
N SER A 176 10.02 -7.58 3.79
CA SER A 176 10.59 -8.01 5.07
C SER A 176 9.62 -8.85 5.87
N LYS A 177 10.00 -10.12 6.12
CA LYS A 177 9.21 -11.03 6.98
C LYS A 177 9.19 -10.59 8.44
N LYS A 178 10.06 -9.64 8.84
CA LYS A 178 10.08 -9.09 10.21
C LYS A 178 8.78 -8.34 10.54
N TYR A 179 8.05 -7.82 9.54
CA TYR A 179 6.73 -7.25 9.75
C TYR A 179 5.68 -8.28 10.17
N GLU A 180 5.90 -9.59 9.94
CA GLU A 180 4.93 -10.61 10.35
C GLU A 180 4.68 -10.61 11.85
N LYS A 181 5.75 -10.44 12.65
CA LYS A 181 5.66 -10.31 14.11
C LYS A 181 4.85 -9.07 14.50
N ILE A 182 5.03 -7.96 13.78
CA ILE A 182 4.29 -6.71 14.03
C ILE A 182 2.80 -6.93 13.74
N LEU A 183 2.46 -7.52 12.60
CA LEU A 183 1.07 -7.82 12.22
C LEU A 183 0.38 -8.73 13.24
N ILE A 184 1.07 -9.75 13.75
CA ILE A 184 0.55 -10.67 14.78
C ILE A 184 0.30 -9.92 16.10
N GLU A 185 1.22 -9.06 16.51
CA GLU A 185 1.13 -8.31 17.77
C GLU A 185 0.10 -7.18 17.73
N THR A 186 0.00 -6.44 16.62
CA THR A 186 -0.82 -5.22 16.53
C THR A 186 -2.17 -5.42 15.88
N ARG A 187 -2.36 -6.55 15.18
CA ARG A 187 -3.61 -7.02 14.55
C ARG A 187 -4.40 -5.90 13.85
N PRO A 188 -3.84 -5.22 12.84
CA PRO A 188 -4.67 -4.41 11.95
C PRO A 188 -5.73 -5.31 11.31
N ASP A 189 -6.87 -4.73 10.93
CA ASP A 189 -7.95 -5.47 10.26
C ASP A 189 -7.47 -6.07 8.94
N PHE A 190 -6.60 -5.35 8.23
CA PHE A 190 -5.88 -5.85 7.07
C PHE A 190 -4.63 -5.03 6.78
N ALA A 191 -3.74 -5.59 5.95
CA ALA A 191 -2.61 -4.87 5.37
C ALA A 191 -2.71 -4.87 3.84
N VAL A 192 -2.15 -3.84 3.22
CA VAL A 192 -2.10 -3.65 1.77
C VAL A 192 -0.65 -3.38 1.38
N HIS A 193 -0.17 -4.02 0.31
CA HIS A 193 1.13 -3.74 -0.27
C HIS A 193 1.14 -3.85 -1.80
N GLY A 194 2.21 -3.35 -2.41
CA GLY A 194 2.53 -3.48 -3.83
C GLY A 194 3.84 -4.23 -4.06
N HIS A 195 4.60 -3.81 -5.07
CA HIS A 195 5.98 -4.21 -5.43
C HIS A 195 6.21 -5.68 -5.84
N ALA A 196 5.38 -6.63 -5.40
CA ALA A 196 5.52 -8.04 -5.73
C ALA A 196 4.64 -8.39 -6.95
N HIS A 197 5.20 -8.30 -8.15
CA HIS A 197 4.46 -8.37 -9.43
C HIS A 197 4.08 -9.77 -9.88
N TYR A 198 4.77 -10.80 -9.37
CA TYR A 198 4.55 -12.22 -9.65
C TYR A 198 4.08 -12.99 -8.42
N GLY A 199 3.79 -12.27 -7.33
CA GLY A 199 3.23 -12.84 -6.11
C GLY A 199 1.78 -13.33 -6.24
N ILE A 200 1.13 -13.54 -5.08
CA ILE A 200 -0.30 -13.86 -4.98
C ILE A 200 -1.10 -12.69 -4.41
N PRO A 201 -2.38 -12.53 -4.81
CA PRO A 201 -3.19 -11.36 -4.44
C PRO A 201 -3.54 -11.26 -2.96
N LEU A 202 -3.55 -12.39 -2.24
CA LEU A 202 -3.94 -12.44 -0.83
C LEU A 202 -3.22 -13.56 -0.09
N ALA A 203 -2.62 -13.23 1.05
CA ALA A 203 -2.14 -14.19 2.03
C ALA A 203 -2.55 -13.79 3.45
N PHE A 204 -2.23 -14.63 4.44
CA PHE A 204 -2.54 -14.38 5.85
C PHE A 204 -1.31 -14.44 6.75
N VAL A 205 -1.21 -13.46 7.63
CA VAL A 205 -0.24 -13.43 8.72
C VAL A 205 -0.99 -13.50 10.04
N GLY A 206 -1.02 -14.70 10.64
CA GLY A 206 -1.96 -14.99 11.71
C GLY A 206 -3.40 -14.79 11.21
N PRO A 207 -4.24 -13.97 11.89
CA PRO A 207 -5.58 -13.66 11.43
C PRO A 207 -5.64 -12.53 10.39
N VAL A 208 -4.54 -11.79 10.16
CA VAL A 208 -4.53 -10.57 9.35
C VAL A 208 -4.46 -10.92 7.85
N PRO A 209 -5.47 -10.59 7.04
CA PRO A 209 -5.36 -10.65 5.59
C PRO A 209 -4.39 -9.58 5.07
N VAL A 210 -3.50 -10.00 4.19
CA VAL A 210 -2.50 -9.15 3.53
C VAL A 210 -2.79 -9.15 2.03
N PHE A 211 -3.27 -8.03 1.51
CA PHE A 211 -3.62 -7.85 0.11
C PHE A 211 -2.41 -7.33 -0.67
N ASN A 212 -2.07 -8.04 -1.74
CA ASN A 212 -1.15 -7.55 -2.75
C ASN A 212 -1.99 -6.85 -3.84
N VAL A 213 -1.83 -5.54 -3.97
CA VAL A 213 -2.64 -4.70 -4.87
C VAL A 213 -1.87 -4.24 -6.12
N CYS A 214 -0.74 -4.91 -6.42
CA CYS A 214 -0.04 -4.73 -7.69
C CYS A 214 -1.02 -4.89 -8.86
N PHE A 215 -0.97 -3.93 -9.79
CA PHE A 215 -1.79 -3.98 -11.00
C PHE A 215 -1.47 -5.21 -11.85
N THR A 216 -0.21 -5.63 -11.93
CA THR A 216 0.24 -6.80 -12.70
C THR A 216 -0.43 -8.12 -12.29
N ILE A 217 -0.74 -8.27 -10.99
CA ILE A 217 -1.44 -9.44 -10.44
C ILE A 217 -2.95 -9.33 -10.63
N ASN A 218 -3.52 -8.18 -10.26
CA ASN A 218 -4.97 -8.05 -10.14
C ASN A 218 -5.63 -7.69 -11.47
N ARG A 219 -4.94 -6.92 -12.32
CA ARG A 219 -5.44 -6.34 -13.58
C ARG A 219 -6.72 -5.52 -13.40
N LYS A 220 -6.99 -5.09 -12.16
CA LYS A 220 -8.13 -4.27 -11.75
C LYS A 220 -7.82 -3.55 -10.44
N ILE A 221 -8.63 -2.55 -10.09
CA ILE A 221 -8.65 -1.97 -8.75
C ILE A 221 -9.17 -3.02 -7.78
N VAL A 222 -8.43 -3.24 -6.70
CA VAL A 222 -8.83 -4.18 -5.65
C VAL A 222 -9.88 -3.51 -4.79
N GLU A 223 -11.08 -4.08 -4.75
CA GLU A 223 -12.17 -3.65 -3.87
C GLU A 223 -12.16 -4.50 -2.59
N ILE A 224 -11.96 -3.85 -1.45
CA ILE A 224 -11.94 -4.46 -0.12
C ILE A 224 -13.21 -4.03 0.62
N ASP A 225 -14.14 -4.96 0.85
CA ASP A 225 -15.28 -4.73 1.72
C ASP A 225 -14.92 -5.05 3.18
N THR A 226 -14.80 -4.00 3.99
CA THR A 226 -14.45 -4.13 5.41
C THR A 226 -15.51 -4.87 6.23
N ASN A 227 -16.74 -5.03 5.72
CA ASN A 227 -17.78 -5.78 6.41
C ASN A 227 -17.70 -7.29 6.09
N ASN A 228 -16.94 -7.67 5.06
CA ASN A 228 -16.76 -9.04 4.61
C ASN A 228 -15.28 -9.34 4.32
N LEU A 229 -14.41 -8.98 5.28
CA LEU A 229 -12.99 -9.27 5.15
C LEU A 229 -12.76 -10.80 5.13
N PRO A 230 -11.85 -11.28 4.27
CA PRO A 230 -11.43 -12.67 4.28
C PRO A 230 -10.95 -13.08 5.67
N LYS A 231 -11.46 -14.19 6.20
CA LYS A 231 -11.05 -14.73 7.50
C LYS A 231 -9.86 -15.68 7.34
N GLY A 232 -8.87 -15.56 8.24
CA GLY A 232 -7.67 -16.41 8.29
C GLY A 232 -7.66 -17.36 9.49
N GLY A 233 -6.90 -18.46 9.42
CA GLY A 233 -6.71 -19.38 10.55
C GLY A 233 -8.01 -20.02 11.06
N LEU A 234 -8.13 -20.20 12.38
CA LEU A 234 -9.31 -20.78 13.05
C LEU A 234 -10.61 -20.02 12.77
N ALA A 235 -10.53 -18.71 12.45
CA ALA A 235 -11.70 -17.90 12.12
C ALA A 235 -12.38 -18.33 10.80
N LYS A 236 -11.74 -19.15 9.96
CA LYS A 236 -12.39 -19.79 8.81
C LYS A 236 -13.44 -20.83 9.19
N PHE A 237 -13.36 -21.37 10.41
CA PHE A 237 -14.20 -22.48 10.88
C PHE A 237 -15.31 -22.05 11.85
N VAL A 238 -15.36 -20.76 12.22
CA VAL A 238 -16.41 -20.21 13.08
C VAL A 238 -17.44 -19.52 12.19
N LYS A 239 -18.60 -20.17 12.01
CA LYS A 239 -19.78 -19.62 11.32
C LYS A 239 -20.46 -18.56 12.18
#